data_AF-A0A1Q5SNN0-F1
#
_entry.id   AF-A0A1Q5SNN0-F1
#
_cell.length_a   1.000
_cell.length_b   1.000
_cell.length_c   1.000
_cell.angle_alpha   90.00
_cell.angle_beta   90.00
_cell.angle_gamma   90.00
#
_symmetry.space_group_name_H-M   'P 1'
#
loop_
_entity.id
_entity.type
_entity.pdbx_description
1 polymer ?
#
loop_
_entity_poly.entity_id
_entity_poly.type
_entity_poly.pdbx_seq_one_letter_code
_entity_poly.pdbx_strand_id
1 'polypeptide(L)'
;MHNPNFASTNLNYGASKNAAALLLKLMARNVSVDEIHILSFHPGAVLTETARAYGYDENSLPWDDVDIHGHFFVWAASEEAKFLHGRFVYATWDVTELPSAAVRALLDEDSDFLKIGGKSA
;
A
#
# COMPACT_ATOMS: atom_id res chain seq x y z
N MET A 1 9.03 7.70 3.10
CA MET A 1 8.45 9.01 3.49
C MET A 1 8.85 9.44 4.93
N HIS A 2 9.89 8.88 5.56
CA HIS A 2 10.16 9.09 7.00
C HIS A 2 11.13 10.25 7.33
N ASN A 3 11.40 11.16 6.40
CA ASN A 3 12.20 12.35 6.66
C ASN A 3 11.30 13.60 6.68
N PRO A 4 11.14 14.28 7.84
CA PRO A 4 10.24 15.43 7.98
C PRO A 4 10.61 16.62 7.08
N ASN A 5 11.84 16.71 6.58
CA ASN A 5 12.28 17.77 5.68
C ASN A 5 11.74 17.63 4.24
N PHE A 6 11.22 16.46 3.85
CA PHE A 6 10.50 16.27 2.57
C PHE A 6 8.99 16.55 2.68
N ALA A 7 8.47 16.68 3.89
CA ALA A 7 7.05 16.93 4.10
C ALA A 7 6.63 18.30 3.55
N SER A 8 7.49 19.32 3.63
CA SER A 8 7.18 20.69 3.17
C SER A 8 7.15 20.85 1.65
N THR A 9 7.84 20.01 0.88
CA THR A 9 7.94 20.14 -0.59
C THR A 9 6.88 19.35 -1.35
N ASN A 10 6.13 18.45 -0.69
CA ASN A 10 5.18 17.55 -1.35
C ASN A 10 3.86 17.35 -0.59
N LEU A 11 3.41 18.34 0.19
CA LEU A 11 2.13 18.30 0.92
C LEU A 11 0.95 17.92 -0.01
N ASN A 12 0.91 18.50 -1.21
CA ASN A 12 -0.15 18.24 -2.19
C ASN A 12 -0.16 16.78 -2.68
N TYR A 13 1.02 16.17 -2.84
CA TYR A 13 1.14 14.78 -3.26
C TYR A 13 0.58 13.83 -2.19
N GLY A 14 1.04 14.01 -0.94
CA GLY A 14 0.57 13.22 0.19
C GLY A 14 -0.94 13.36 0.41
N ALA A 15 -1.46 14.59 0.36
CA ALA A 15 -2.90 14.84 0.49
C ALA A 15 -3.71 14.16 -0.63
N SER A 16 -3.27 14.32 -1.89
CA SER A 16 -3.96 13.74 -3.05
C SER A 16 -3.94 12.21 -3.02
N LYS A 17 -2.82 11.58 -2.66
CA LYS A 17 -2.72 10.12 -2.55
C LYS A 17 -3.58 9.55 -1.42
N ASN A 18 -3.65 10.24 -0.28
CA ASN A 18 -4.57 9.85 0.81
C ASN A 18 -6.03 9.99 0.40
N ALA A 19 -6.40 11.07 -0.29
CA ALA A 19 -7.76 11.25 -0.82
C ALA A 19 -8.13 10.14 -1.82
N ALA A 20 -7.22 9.78 -2.72
CA ALA A 20 -7.42 8.68 -3.67
C ALA A 20 -7.57 7.32 -2.95
N ALA A 21 -6.73 7.03 -1.96
CA ALA A 21 -6.82 5.80 -1.17
C ALA A 21 -8.13 5.73 -0.36
N LEU A 22 -8.59 6.85 0.21
CA LEU A 22 -9.91 6.93 0.86
C LEU A 22 -11.06 6.68 -0.13
N LEU A 23 -11.00 7.25 -1.33
CA LEU A 23 -12.00 7.01 -2.37
C LEU A 23 -12.07 5.52 -2.73
N LEU A 24 -10.92 4.87 -2.97
CA LEU A 24 -10.85 3.44 -3.27
C LEU A 24 -11.41 2.58 -2.13
N LYS A 25 -11.08 2.91 -0.87
CA LYS A 25 -11.67 2.27 0.32
C LYS A 25 -13.20 2.40 0.32
N LEU A 26 -13.75 3.58 0.02
CA LEU A 26 -15.21 3.79 0.02
C LEU A 26 -15.89 3.03 -1.12
N MET A 27 -15.26 2.93 -2.30
CA MET A 27 -15.77 2.10 -3.39
C MET A 27 -15.79 0.62 -3.01
N ALA A 28 -14.73 0.13 -2.36
CA ALA A 28 -14.63 -1.25 -1.86
C ALA A 28 -15.74 -1.62 -0.86
N ARG A 29 -16.37 -0.65 -0.18
CA ARG A 29 -17.52 -0.93 0.71
C ARG A 29 -18.79 -1.31 -0.05
N ASN A 30 -18.89 -0.94 -1.32
CA ASN A 30 -20.12 -1.05 -2.11
C ASN A 30 -20.01 -2.09 -3.25
N VAL A 31 -18.91 -2.83 -3.34
CA VAL A 31 -18.69 -3.87 -4.33
C VAL A 31 -18.24 -5.14 -3.63
N SER A 32 -18.72 -6.30 -4.07
CA SER A 32 -18.22 -7.56 -3.54
C SER A 32 -16.77 -7.79 -4.00
N VAL A 33 -15.94 -8.37 -3.15
CA VAL A 33 -14.58 -8.79 -3.53
C VAL A 33 -14.58 -9.80 -4.70
N ASP A 34 -15.67 -10.55 -4.86
CA ASP A 34 -15.83 -11.49 -5.98
C ASP A 34 -16.20 -10.81 -7.30
N GLU A 35 -16.69 -9.57 -7.26
CA GLU A 35 -16.91 -8.75 -8.44
C GLU A 35 -15.66 -7.94 -8.78
N ILE A 36 -15.11 -7.22 -7.80
CA ILE A 36 -13.90 -6.40 -7.96
C ILE A 36 -13.07 -6.44 -6.67
N HIS A 37 -11.84 -6.94 -6.76
CA HIS A 37 -10.87 -6.83 -5.68
C HIS A 37 -10.15 -5.48 -5.74
N ILE A 38 -10.49 -4.57 -4.82
CA ILE A 38 -9.81 -3.28 -4.62
C ILE A 38 -8.82 -3.38 -3.47
N LEU A 39 -7.54 -3.14 -3.73
CA LEU A 39 -6.46 -3.07 -2.74
C LEU A 39 -5.58 -1.85 -3.02
N SER A 40 -5.27 -1.08 -1.98
CA SER A 40 -4.27 -0.01 -2.04
C SER A 40 -2.98 -0.47 -1.35
N PHE A 41 -1.83 -0.01 -1.82
CA PHE A 41 -0.57 -0.30 -1.13
C PHE A 41 0.49 0.77 -1.37
N HIS A 42 1.42 0.90 -0.43
CA HIS A 42 2.64 1.66 -0.62
C HIS A 42 3.65 0.81 -1.41
N PRO A 43 4.13 1.25 -2.59
CA PRO A 43 4.96 0.44 -3.47
C PRO A 43 6.45 0.42 -3.05
N GLY A 44 6.79 0.68 -1.78
CA GLY A 44 8.17 0.93 -1.37
C GLY A 44 8.81 2.17 -2.02
N ALA A 45 10.14 2.20 -2.08
CA ALA A 45 10.95 3.23 -2.70
C ALA A 45 11.67 2.66 -3.93
N VAL A 46 11.14 2.88 -5.12
CA VAL A 46 11.76 2.45 -6.39
C VAL A 46 12.37 3.65 -7.12
N LEU A 47 13.60 3.50 -7.62
CA LEU A 47 14.26 4.52 -8.43
C LEU A 47 13.70 4.56 -9.85
N THR A 48 12.54 5.18 -10.00
CA THR A 48 11.85 5.36 -11.28
C THR A 48 12.51 6.43 -12.15
N GLU A 49 12.21 6.45 -13.46
CA GLU A 49 12.62 7.52 -14.37
C GLU A 49 12.16 8.90 -13.87
N THR A 50 10.95 8.99 -13.32
CA THR A 50 10.45 10.22 -12.71
C THR A 50 11.30 10.64 -11.52
N ALA A 51 11.68 9.71 -10.63
CA ALA A 51 12.60 10.03 -9.54
C ALA A 51 13.95 10.53 -10.07
N ARG A 52 14.50 9.89 -11.11
CA ARG A 52 15.74 10.36 -11.75
C ARG A 52 15.61 11.77 -12.33
N ALA A 53 14.48 12.09 -12.96
CA ALA A 53 14.19 13.43 -13.47
C ALA A 53 14.12 14.50 -12.35
N TYR A 54 13.78 14.09 -11.13
CA TYR A 54 13.83 14.95 -9.94
C TYR A 54 15.22 14.99 -9.27
N GLY A 55 16.26 14.44 -9.91
CA GLY A 55 17.64 14.50 -9.44
C GLY A 55 18.04 13.40 -8.46
N TYR A 56 17.21 12.37 -8.31
CA TYR A 56 17.57 11.20 -7.51
C TYR A 56 18.46 10.24 -8.29
N ASP A 57 19.42 9.65 -7.61
CA ASP A 57 20.31 8.60 -8.10
C ASP A 57 20.32 7.40 -7.15
N GLU A 58 21.10 6.38 -7.48
CA GLU A 58 21.24 5.13 -6.73
C GLU A 58 21.65 5.34 -5.27
N ASN A 59 22.30 6.46 -4.94
CA ASN A 59 22.80 6.77 -3.60
C ASN A 59 21.88 7.71 -2.81
N SER A 60 20.83 8.24 -3.45
CA SER A 60 20.00 9.28 -2.86
C SER A 60 19.06 8.77 -1.76
N LEU A 61 18.66 7.50 -1.82
CA LEU A 61 17.79 6.82 -0.84
C LEU A 61 18.15 5.33 -0.77
N PRO A 62 17.75 4.61 0.28
CA PRO A 62 17.78 3.15 0.29
C PRO A 62 16.68 2.62 -0.64
N TRP A 63 16.95 2.55 -1.93
CA TRP A 63 16.01 2.03 -2.92
C TRP A 63 15.77 0.54 -2.72
N ASP A 64 14.52 0.14 -2.85
CA ASP A 64 14.09 -1.24 -2.88
C ASP A 64 14.40 -1.87 -4.26
N ASP A 65 14.60 -3.18 -4.27
CA ASP A 65 14.68 -3.96 -5.50
C ASP A 65 13.31 -3.98 -6.19
N VAL A 66 13.28 -3.68 -7.49
CA VAL A 66 12.05 -3.63 -8.29
C VAL A 66 11.32 -4.97 -8.32
N ASP A 67 12.05 -6.08 -8.22
CA ASP A 67 11.47 -7.43 -8.30
C ASP A 67 10.56 -7.72 -7.09
N ILE A 68 10.89 -7.19 -5.90
CA ILE A 68 10.08 -7.34 -4.68
C ILE A 68 8.67 -6.81 -4.94
N HIS A 69 8.58 -5.64 -5.57
CA HIS A 69 7.30 -5.03 -5.89
C HIS A 69 6.58 -5.79 -7.01
N GLY A 70 7.28 -6.14 -8.08
CA GLY A 70 6.67 -6.93 -9.17
C GLY A 70 6.00 -8.20 -8.67
N HIS A 71 6.67 -8.95 -7.80
CA HIS A 71 6.11 -10.15 -7.18
C HIS A 71 4.92 -9.86 -6.28
N PHE A 72 4.99 -8.81 -5.44
CA PHE A 72 3.87 -8.41 -4.61
C PHE A 72 2.63 -8.08 -5.44
N PHE A 73 2.77 -7.37 -6.56
CA PHE A 73 1.61 -6.98 -7.39
C PHE A 73 0.91 -8.19 -7.99
N VAL A 74 1.67 -9.21 -8.41
CA VAL A 74 1.10 -10.46 -8.91
C VAL A 74 0.35 -11.20 -7.80
N TRP A 75 0.93 -11.31 -6.61
CA TRP A 75 0.27 -11.91 -5.46
C TRP A 75 -0.99 -11.14 -5.04
N ALA A 76 -0.91 -9.81 -4.99
CA ALA A 76 -2.00 -8.92 -4.63
C ALA A 76 -3.22 -9.03 -5.57
N ALA A 77 -2.99 -9.38 -6.83
CA ALA A 77 -4.05 -9.61 -7.82
C ALA A 77 -4.67 -11.02 -7.73
N SER A 78 -4.13 -11.91 -6.91
CA SER A 78 -4.60 -13.29 -6.77
C SER A 78 -5.78 -13.43 -5.79
N GLU A 79 -6.43 -14.59 -5.85
CA GLU A 79 -7.48 -14.99 -4.89
C GLU A 79 -6.98 -15.03 -3.45
N GLU A 80 -5.70 -15.36 -3.24
CA GLU A 80 -5.09 -15.47 -1.92
C GLU A 80 -5.12 -14.15 -1.15
N ALA A 81 -5.07 -13.02 -1.87
CA ALA A 81 -5.04 -11.68 -1.31
C ALA A 81 -6.44 -11.07 -1.09
N LYS A 82 -7.54 -11.74 -1.47
CA LYS A 82 -8.91 -11.19 -1.39
C LYS A 82 -9.31 -10.70 0.01
N PHE A 83 -8.73 -11.28 1.06
CA PHE A 83 -8.97 -10.86 2.44
C PHE A 83 -8.50 -9.42 2.74
N LEU A 84 -7.65 -8.84 1.88
CA LEU A 84 -7.20 -7.46 1.96
C LEU A 84 -8.11 -6.48 1.22
N HIS A 85 -9.29 -6.92 0.76
CA HIS A 85 -10.24 -6.04 0.08
C HIS A 85 -10.54 -4.75 0.88
N GLY A 86 -10.38 -3.61 0.21
CA GLY A 86 -10.56 -2.27 0.77
C GLY A 86 -9.48 -1.84 1.77
N ARG A 87 -8.36 -2.57 1.88
CA ARG A 87 -7.24 -2.27 2.79
C ARG A 87 -6.10 -1.49 2.10
N PHE A 88 -5.20 -1.01 2.94
CA PHE A 88 -3.96 -0.35 2.61
C PHE A 88 -2.79 -1.11 3.26
N VAL A 89 -1.87 -1.64 2.45
CA VAL A 89 -0.72 -2.43 2.90
C VAL A 89 0.59 -1.91 2.30
N TYR A 90 1.72 -2.57 2.56
CA TYR A 90 3.01 -2.23 1.96
C TYR A 90 3.47 -3.38 1.07
N ALA A 91 3.97 -3.05 -0.13
CA ALA A 91 4.48 -4.04 -1.07
C ALA A 91 5.78 -4.73 -0.59
N THR A 92 6.42 -4.18 0.44
CA THR A 92 7.62 -4.75 1.08
C THR A 92 7.29 -5.72 2.21
N TRP A 93 6.00 -5.92 2.54
CA TRP A 93 5.60 -6.90 3.54
C TRP A 93 5.68 -8.33 2.98
N ASP A 94 6.01 -9.27 3.85
CA ASP A 94 6.08 -10.69 3.49
C ASP A 94 4.66 -11.25 3.26
N VAL A 95 4.37 -11.56 2.00
CA VAL A 95 3.07 -12.11 1.57
C VAL A 95 2.76 -13.47 2.19
N THR A 96 3.76 -14.19 2.70
CA THR A 96 3.56 -15.46 3.41
C THR A 96 3.14 -15.25 4.86
N GLU A 97 3.46 -14.09 5.46
CA GLU A 97 3.08 -13.72 6.81
C GLU A 97 1.75 -12.94 6.87
N LEU A 98 1.39 -12.22 5.80
CA LEU A 98 0.12 -11.49 5.73
C LEU A 98 -1.13 -12.34 5.98
N PRO A 99 -1.25 -13.59 5.48
CA PRO A 99 -2.40 -14.44 5.78
C PRO A 99 -2.29 -15.16 7.13
N SER A 100 -1.26 -14.87 7.96
CA SER A 100 -1.07 -15.52 9.25
C SER A 100 -2.29 -15.36 10.16
N ALA A 101 -2.48 -16.34 11.06
CA ALA A 101 -3.59 -16.34 12.01
C ALA A 101 -3.64 -15.06 12.87
N ALA A 102 -2.48 -14.47 13.18
CA ALA A 102 -2.40 -13.22 13.93
C ALA A 102 -2.99 -12.03 13.16
N VAL A 103 -2.60 -11.86 11.89
CA VAL A 103 -3.13 -10.78 11.05
C VAL A 103 -4.62 -11.00 10.76
N ARG A 104 -5.03 -12.25 10.55
CA ARG A 104 -6.45 -12.61 10.37
C ARG A 104 -7.28 -12.26 11.60
N ALA A 105 -6.81 -12.60 12.80
CA ALA A 105 -7.49 -12.25 14.04
C ALA A 105 -7.67 -10.73 14.20
N LEU A 106 -6.66 -9.92 13.83
CA LEU A 106 -6.76 -8.46 13.86
C LEU A 106 -7.80 -7.93 12.86
N LEU A 107 -7.88 -8.52 11.67
CA LEU A 107 -8.87 -8.15 10.66
C LEU A 107 -10.30 -8.52 11.06
N ASP A 108 -10.47 -9.64 11.77
CA ASP A 108 -11.76 -10.10 12.27
C ASP A 108 -12.23 -9.27 13.48
N GLU A 109 -11.30 -8.90 14.38
CA GLU A 109 -11.59 -8.06 15.54
C GLU A 109 -11.90 -6.60 15.15
N ASP A 110 -11.10 -6.02 14.26
CA ASP A 110 -11.26 -4.64 13.79
C ASP A 110 -11.42 -4.62 12.27
N SER A 111 -12.68 -4.49 11.85
CA SER A 111 -13.01 -4.36 10.43
C SER A 111 -12.37 -3.14 9.76
N ASP A 112 -11.93 -2.12 10.51
CA ASP A 112 -11.23 -0.94 9.98
C ASP A 112 -9.70 -1.04 10.08
N PHE A 113 -9.16 -2.15 10.62
CA PHE A 113 -7.73 -2.43 10.62
C PHE A 113 -7.16 -2.38 9.18
N LEU A 114 -6.02 -1.73 9.01
CA LEU A 114 -5.37 -1.49 7.70
C LEU A 114 -6.21 -0.68 6.72
N LYS A 115 -7.22 0.08 7.17
CA LYS A 115 -7.91 1.04 6.30
C LYS A 115 -7.43 2.46 6.56
N ILE A 116 -7.42 3.28 5.52
CA ILE A 116 -7.15 4.73 5.66
C ILE A 116 -8.14 5.33 6.67
N GLY A 117 -7.61 6.02 7.68
CA GLY A 117 -8.38 6.62 8.78
C GLY A 117 -8.89 5.62 9.84
N GLY A 118 -8.59 4.33 9.71
CA GLY A 118 -8.76 3.32 10.76
C GLY A 118 -7.51 3.18 11.61
N LYS A 119 -7.47 2.19 12.52
CA LYS A 119 -6.25 1.86 13.26
C LYS A 119 -5.27 1.11 12.33
N SER A 120 -4.04 1.60 12.24
CA SER A 120 -2.90 0.86 11.68
C SER A 120 -2.08 0.28 12.83
N ALA A 121 -1.53 -0.93 12.67
CA ALA A 121 -0.58 -1.52 13.61
C ALA A 121 0.72 -0.71 13.68
#